data_AF-A0A8I6XY16-F1
#
_entry.id   AF-A0A8I6XY16-F1
#
_cell.length_a   1.000
_cell.length_b   1.000
_cell.length_c   1.000
_cell.angle_alpha   90.00
_cell.angle_beta   90.00
_cell.angle_gamma   90.00
#
_symmetry.space_group_name_H-M   'P 1'
#
loop_
_entity.id
_entity.type
_entity.pdbx_description
1 polymer ?
#
loop_
_entity_poly.entity_id
_entity_poly.type
_entity_poly.pdbx_seq_one_letter_code
_entity_poly.pdbx_strand_id
1 'polypeptide(L)'
;MPFLFTVWICVRAGRRSRRQPMGSLAGGVVARRPRFLCMHVFRTSGEIMLKQVVGNWPDEVTVRFDLVFADAPFPAEGKSDVDDIFDPPYYEWF
;
A
#
# COMPACT_ATOMS: atom_id res chain seq x y z
N MET A 1 -38.11 -1.67 -13.81
CA MET A 1 -37.58 -2.77 -14.67
C MET A 1 -37.09 -2.10 -15.94
N PRO A 2 -35.83 -2.27 -16.39
CA PRO A 2 -34.93 -3.42 -16.24
C PRO A 2 -33.63 -3.08 -15.46
N PHE A 3 -33.22 -3.81 -14.42
CA PHE A 3 -32.50 -5.10 -14.43
C PHE A 3 -31.18 -5.09 -15.22
N LEU A 4 -30.08 -5.35 -14.48
CA LEU A 4 -28.71 -5.73 -14.89
C LEU A 4 -27.62 -4.65 -14.87
N PHE A 5 -27.19 -4.26 -13.66
CA PHE A 5 -25.76 -4.08 -13.36
C PHE A 5 -25.44 -4.80 -12.06
N THR A 6 -25.47 -6.13 -12.12
CA THR A 6 -25.02 -7.03 -11.06
C THR A 6 -23.78 -7.76 -11.52
N VAL A 7 -22.66 -7.05 -11.71
CA VAL A 7 -21.34 -7.68 -11.74
C VAL A 7 -20.33 -6.67 -11.20
N TRP A 8 -19.63 -7.03 -10.12
CA TRP A 8 -18.29 -6.54 -9.75
C TRP A 8 -18.06 -5.45 -8.69
N ILE A 9 -18.73 -5.50 -7.53
CA ILE A 9 -18.10 -5.01 -6.27
C ILE A 9 -17.87 -6.16 -5.27
N CYS A 10 -18.14 -7.40 -5.68
CA CYS A 10 -17.79 -8.59 -4.92
C CYS A 10 -16.36 -9.08 -5.23
N VAL A 11 -15.35 -8.20 -5.16
CA VAL A 11 -13.94 -8.65 -5.04
C VAL A 11 -13.64 -8.89 -3.57
N ARG A 12 -14.09 -10.06 -3.11
CA ARG A 12 -13.52 -10.72 -1.94
C ARG A 12 -12.34 -11.58 -2.43
N ALA A 13 -11.18 -10.98 -2.70
CA ALA A 13 -9.93 -11.70 -2.94
C ALA A 13 -8.74 -10.73 -2.79
N GLY A 14 -7.97 -10.73 -1.71
CA GLY A 14 -7.99 -11.62 -0.57
C GLY A 14 -7.42 -10.96 0.66
N ARG A 15 -8.04 -11.26 1.81
CA ARG A 15 -7.27 -11.44 3.02
C ARG A 15 -6.21 -12.49 2.68
N ARG A 16 -4.96 -12.08 2.45
CA ARG A 16 -3.82 -12.97 2.67
C ARG A 16 -3.80 -13.26 4.17
N SER A 17 -4.64 -14.19 4.59
CA SER A 17 -4.35 -15.04 5.74
C SER A 17 -3.14 -15.85 5.34
N ARG A 18 -1.96 -15.24 5.47
CA ARG A 18 -0.73 -16.00 5.61
C ARG A 18 -0.92 -16.68 6.96
N ARG A 19 -1.33 -17.96 6.93
CA ARG A 19 -1.30 -18.83 8.10
C ARG A 19 0.08 -18.68 8.72
N GLN A 20 0.16 -17.99 9.85
CA GLN A 20 1.29 -18.22 10.73
C GLN A 20 1.20 -19.68 11.17
N PRO A 21 2.27 -20.47 11.10
CA PRO A 21 2.27 -21.75 11.79
C PRO A 21 1.97 -21.48 13.25
N MET A 22 1.01 -22.24 13.78
CA MET A 22 0.58 -22.20 15.18
C MET A 22 1.79 -22.52 16.05
N GLY A 23 2.46 -21.47 16.53
CA GLY A 23 3.49 -21.58 17.54
C GLY A 23 2.86 -22.08 18.84
N SER A 24 3.44 -23.15 19.35
CA SER A 24 3.12 -23.88 20.58
C SER A 24 2.68 -22.97 21.75
N LEU A 25 1.82 -23.53 22.63
CA LEU A 25 1.24 -22.94 23.85
C LEU A 25 2.25 -22.49 24.93
N ALA A 26 3.53 -22.28 24.59
CA ALA A 26 4.48 -21.63 25.46
C ALA A 26 4.32 -20.11 25.28
N GLY A 27 3.95 -19.40 26.34
CA GLY A 27 3.72 -17.95 26.38
C GLY A 27 4.93 -17.10 26.01
N GLY A 28 5.33 -17.11 24.75
CA GLY A 28 6.23 -16.15 24.13
C GLY A 28 5.41 -15.17 23.30
N VAL A 29 5.55 -13.88 23.57
CA VAL A 29 4.96 -12.83 22.73
C VAL A 29 5.48 -13.03 21.31
N VAL A 30 4.65 -13.53 20.39
CA VAL A 30 4.99 -13.57 18.96
C VAL A 30 5.26 -12.13 18.56
N ALA A 31 6.53 -11.79 18.34
CA ALA A 31 6.95 -10.45 17.96
C ALA A 31 6.36 -10.12 16.58
N ARG A 32 5.21 -9.46 16.57
CA ARG A 32 4.57 -8.94 15.35
C ARG A 32 5.45 -7.84 14.76
N ARG A 33 5.71 -7.91 13.45
CA ARG A 33 6.41 -6.85 12.72
C ARG A 33 5.64 -5.54 12.90
N PRO A 34 6.31 -4.42 13.20
CA PRO A 34 5.65 -3.12 13.25
C PRO A 34 5.01 -2.81 11.90
N ARG A 35 3.81 -2.25 11.95
CA ARG A 35 3.00 -1.92 10.79
C ARG A 35 2.96 -0.41 10.60
N PHE A 36 3.27 0.06 9.41
CA PHE A 36 3.24 1.48 9.06
C PHE A 36 2.31 1.71 7.88
N LEU A 37 1.47 2.73 8.01
CA LEU A 37 0.75 3.33 6.90
C LEU A 37 1.65 4.42 6.31
N CYS A 38 2.09 4.22 5.08
CA CYS A 38 2.95 5.12 4.32
C CYS A 38 2.06 6.00 3.43
N MET A 39 2.00 7.28 3.77
CA MET A 39 1.30 8.29 2.98
C MET A 39 2.29 8.98 2.05
N HIS A 40 1.97 9.03 0.76
CA HIS A 40 2.79 9.73 -0.22
C HIS A 40 2.69 11.25 -0.04
N VAL A 41 3.65 11.97 -0.64
CA VAL A 41 3.74 13.43 -0.57
C VAL A 41 2.89 14.07 -1.69
N PHE A 42 2.91 15.39 -1.81
CA PHE A 42 2.15 16.16 -2.80
C PHE A 42 2.31 15.64 -4.23
N ARG A 43 1.19 15.48 -4.96
CA ARG A 43 1.13 15.05 -6.37
C ARG A 43 2.01 13.84 -6.70
N THR A 44 1.95 12.83 -5.84
CA THR A 44 2.60 11.53 -6.06
C THR A 44 1.59 10.41 -5.79
N SER A 45 2.04 9.16 -5.81
CA SER A 45 1.22 8.00 -5.45
C SER A 45 1.94 7.10 -4.45
N GLY A 46 1.17 6.23 -3.80
CA GLY A 46 1.70 5.19 -2.92
C GLY A 46 2.67 4.27 -3.65
N GLU A 47 2.47 4.03 -4.94
CA GLU A 47 3.40 3.24 -5.77
C GLU A 47 4.75 3.95 -5.96
N ILE A 48 4.73 5.26 -6.21
CA ILE A 48 5.95 6.07 -6.32
C ILE A 48 6.71 6.04 -4.99
N MET A 49 6.02 6.21 -3.87
CA MET A 49 6.64 6.11 -2.55
C MET A 49 7.21 4.71 -2.28
N LEU A 50 6.54 3.64 -2.72
CA LEU A 50 7.07 2.27 -2.63
C LEU A 50 8.37 2.13 -3.43
N LYS A 51 8.41 2.62 -4.67
CA LYS A 51 9.61 2.61 -5.52
C LYS A 51 10.76 3.34 -4.84
N GLN A 52 10.48 4.48 -4.21
CA GLN A 52 11.48 5.23 -3.46
C GLN A 52 11.94 4.49 -2.20
N VAL A 53 11.06 3.87 -1.43
CA VAL A 53 11.44 3.14 -0.21
C VAL A 53 12.27 1.90 -0.55
N VAL A 54 11.82 1.08 -1.49
CA VAL A 54 12.53 -0.14 -1.90
C VAL A 54 13.81 0.19 -2.67
N GLY A 55 13.82 1.27 -3.45
CA GLY A 55 15.01 1.69 -4.22
C GLY A 55 16.11 2.32 -3.36
N ASN A 56 15.76 2.97 -2.24
CA ASN A 56 16.73 3.71 -1.42
C ASN A 56 17.13 2.98 -0.13
N TRP A 57 16.34 2.02 0.36
CA TRP A 57 16.61 1.34 1.63
C TRP A 57 17.09 -0.09 1.41
N PRO A 58 18.03 -0.60 2.24
CA PRO A 58 18.43 -1.99 2.21
C PRO A 58 17.26 -2.94 2.52
N ASP A 59 17.25 -4.10 1.86
CA ASP A 59 16.22 -5.13 2.05
C ASP A 59 16.12 -5.61 3.51
N GLU A 60 17.24 -5.61 4.23
CA GLU A 60 17.28 -6.01 5.64
C GLU A 60 16.46 -5.08 6.54
N VAL A 61 16.21 -3.84 6.10
CA VAL A 61 15.39 -2.86 6.82
C VAL A 61 13.93 -3.06 6.45
N THR A 62 13.59 -3.10 5.16
CA THR A 62 12.21 -3.21 4.67
C THR A 62 11.58 -4.55 5.09
N VAL A 63 12.36 -5.63 5.15
CA VAL A 63 11.92 -6.97 5.62
C VAL A 63 11.65 -7.05 7.13
N ARG A 64 11.85 -5.97 7.90
CA ARG A 64 11.47 -5.93 9.33
C ARG A 64 10.10 -5.29 9.55
N PHE A 65 9.57 -4.57 8.56
CA PHE A 65 8.34 -3.81 8.68
C PHE A 65 7.24 -4.34 7.77
N ASP A 66 5.99 -4.12 8.15
CA ASP A 66 4.84 -4.31 7.27
C ASP A 66 4.37 -2.92 6.81
N LEU A 67 4.78 -2.55 5.59
CA LEU A 67 4.56 -1.22 5.00
C LEU A 67 3.34 -1.25 4.09
N VAL A 68 2.37 -0.40 4.37
CA VAL A 68 1.15 -0.24 3.57
C VAL A 68 1.19 1.12 2.91
N PHE A 69 1.31 1.17 1.59
CA PHE A 69 1.31 2.41 0.82
C PHE A 69 -0.11 2.73 0.38
N ALA A 70 -0.61 3.90 0.73
CA ALA A 70 -1.97 4.35 0.40
C ALA A 70 -1.92 5.55 -0.54
N ASP A 71 -2.81 5.54 -1.54
CA ASP A 71 -3.08 6.67 -2.41
C ASP A 71 -4.07 7.64 -1.75
N ALA A 72 -3.90 8.92 -2.05
CA ALA A 72 -4.83 9.96 -1.65
C ALA A 72 -6.13 9.88 -2.46
N PRO A 73 -7.26 10.39 -1.93
CA PRO A 73 -8.57 10.20 -2.56
C PRO A 73 -8.81 11.08 -3.80
N PHE A 74 -8.06 12.17 -3.98
CA PHE A 74 -8.27 13.11 -5.09
C PHE A 74 -7.19 12.92 -6.16
N PRO A 75 -7.55 12.76 -7.44
CA PRO A 75 -6.59 12.83 -8.53
C PRO A 75 -5.91 14.20 -8.55
N ALA A 76 -4.60 14.24 -8.77
CA ALA A 76 -3.89 15.51 -8.87
C ALA A 76 -4.33 16.30 -10.11
N GLU A 77 -4.65 17.58 -9.91
CA GLU A 77 -4.98 18.48 -11.01
C GLU A 77 -3.78 19.34 -11.40
N GLY A 78 -3.24 19.09 -12.60
CA GLY A 78 -2.12 19.85 -13.18
C GLY A 78 -0.78 19.11 -13.13
N LYS A 79 0.30 19.85 -13.37
CA LYS A 79 1.66 19.29 -13.48
C LYS A 79 2.18 18.81 -12.12
N SER A 80 2.84 17.65 -12.06
CA SER A 80 3.67 17.27 -10.92
C SER A 80 5.14 17.58 -11.17
N ASP A 81 5.88 17.88 -10.11
CA ASP A 81 7.34 18.06 -10.17
C ASP A 81 8.07 16.75 -10.49
N VAL A 82 7.37 15.63 -10.36
CA VAL A 82 7.89 14.29 -10.64
C VAL A 82 7.46 13.73 -11.99
N ASP A 83 6.75 14.50 -12.81
CA ASP A 83 6.23 14.08 -14.13
C ASP A 83 7.33 13.54 -15.05
N ASP A 84 8.55 14.07 -14.93
CA ASP A 84 9.69 13.68 -15.77
C ASP A 84 10.44 12.44 -15.24
N ILE A 85 10.10 11.94 -14.04
CA ILE A 85 10.83 10.88 -13.33
C ILE A 85 9.95 9.64 -13.12
N PHE A 86 8.68 9.83 -12.79
CA PHE A 86 7.75 8.76 -12.48
C PHE A 86 6.50 8.90 -13.31
N ASP A 87 5.97 7.80 -13.84
CA ASP A 87 4.71 7.83 -14.60
C ASP A 87 3.50 8.09 -13.69
N PRO A 88 2.44 8.76 -14.20
CA PRO A 88 1.15 8.92 -13.52
C PRO A 88 0.46 7.55 -13.29
N PRO A 89 -0.53 7.44 -12.39
CA PRO A 89 -1.33 8.52 -11.79
C PRO A 89 -0.71 9.16 -10.53
N TYR A 90 -1.06 10.42 -10.31
CA TYR A 90 -0.73 11.17 -9.09
C TYR A 90 -2.00 11.56 -8.34
N TYR A 91 -1.87 11.68 -7.03
CA TYR A 91 -2.97 12.00 -6.13
C TYR A 91 -2.61 13.13 -5.17
N GLU A 92 -3.63 13.80 -4.65
CA GLU A 92 -3.57 14.90 -3.68
C GLU A 92 -4.46 14.58 -2.47
N TRP A 93 -4.01 15.00 -1.28
CA TRP A 93 -4.74 14.79 -0.02
C TRP A 93 -5.78 15.89 0.26
N PHE A 94 -5.61 17.07 -0.34
CA PHE A 94 -6.51 18.23 -0.24
C PHE A 94 -6.38 19.12 -1.48
#